data_AF-A0A7S2XP86-F1
#
_entry.id   AF-A0A7S2XP86-F1
#
_cell.length_a   1.000
_cell.length_b   1.000
_cell.length_c   1.000
_cell.angle_alpha   90.00
_cell.angle_beta   90.00
_cell.angle_gamma   90.00
#
_symmetry.space_group_name_H-M   'P 1'
#
loop_
_entity.id
_entity.type
_entity.pdbx_description
1 polymer ?
#
loop_
_entity_poly.entity_id
_entity_poly.type
_entity_poly.pdbx_seq_one_letter_code
_entity_poly.pdbx_strand_id
1 'polypeptide(L)'
;MNPELEEAAAYLNENPALVRAIEQVLLLPPSSTQDQSLDCFTCSLCSKISVHKLPCCRRCKKQAYCNKKCQRDHWKRGGHKQDCVAVETLSEEEKRSLPLTWKQLEAFGSADRKVLEIRISSVLYNTQGNGNTIEAMCYDRAKECRRVLMPAGIEKMFSEYICLSIKWKNPIFRSYTFEDRSNEKGVVIEKEDIKNIELIHEGLRVPIQNLSITSDQKGSSDIDDLHSDIRSLTEETSKHWAKKISLDRYIGYVYTYSRFVIHAVIALGWKIFFSPGAVRCDH
;
A
#
# COMPACT_ATOMS: atom_id res chain seq x y z
N MET A 1 12.66 -18.40 -28.21
CA MET A 1 12.67 -17.89 -26.82
C MET A 1 11.82 -16.64 -26.79
N ASN A 2 11.17 -16.34 -25.65
CA ASN A 2 10.38 -15.12 -25.52
C ASN A 2 11.34 -13.92 -25.45
N PRO A 3 11.35 -12.99 -26.43
CA PRO A 3 12.27 -11.85 -26.43
C PRO A 3 12.13 -10.97 -25.18
N GLU A 4 10.95 -10.94 -24.56
CA GLU A 4 10.70 -10.19 -23.32
C GLU A 4 11.43 -10.80 -22.11
N LEU A 5 11.60 -12.13 -22.08
CA LEU A 5 12.36 -12.81 -21.01
C LEU A 5 13.87 -12.59 -21.19
N GLU A 6 14.35 -12.50 -22.43
CA GLU A 6 15.76 -12.18 -22.71
C GLU A 6 16.08 -10.73 -22.34
N GLU A 7 15.17 -9.79 -22.59
CA GLU A 7 15.33 -8.38 -22.22
C GLU A 7 15.31 -8.18 -20.70
N ALA A 8 14.38 -8.83 -19.99
CA ALA A 8 14.34 -8.78 -18.53
C ALA A 8 15.60 -9.41 -17.89
N ALA A 9 16.10 -10.51 -18.45
CA ALA A 9 17.34 -11.14 -17.99
C ALA A 9 18.57 -10.25 -18.26
N ALA A 10 18.64 -9.59 -19.42
CA ALA A 10 19.69 -8.63 -19.74
C ALA A 10 19.67 -7.45 -18.75
N TYR A 11 18.49 -6.92 -18.44
CA TYR A 11 18.32 -5.84 -17.47
C TYR A 11 18.76 -6.23 -16.05
N LEU A 12 18.40 -7.43 -15.58
CA LEU A 12 18.83 -7.91 -14.26
C LEU A 12 20.36 -8.13 -14.21
N ASN A 13 20.96 -8.63 -15.29
CA ASN A 13 22.41 -8.79 -15.40
C ASN A 13 23.15 -7.44 -15.37
N GLU A 14 22.60 -6.40 -16.00
CA GLU A 14 23.17 -5.05 -15.99
C GLU A 14 22.99 -4.33 -14.64
N ASN A 15 22.11 -4.83 -13.76
CA ASN A 15 21.78 -4.19 -12.48
C ASN A 15 22.00 -5.12 -11.27
N PRO A 16 23.26 -5.51 -10.97
CA PRO A 16 23.56 -6.46 -9.89
C PRO A 16 23.20 -5.94 -8.49
N ALA A 17 23.06 -4.62 -8.30
CA ALA A 17 22.56 -4.03 -7.05
C ALA A 17 21.07 -4.31 -6.85
N LEU A 18 20.27 -4.27 -7.92
CA LEU A 18 18.86 -4.61 -7.90
C LEU A 18 18.67 -6.10 -7.63
N VAL A 19 19.47 -6.95 -8.27
CA VAL A 19 19.48 -8.41 -8.01
C VAL A 19 19.76 -8.69 -6.53
N ARG A 20 20.80 -8.06 -5.95
CA ARG A 20 21.10 -8.21 -4.52
C ARG A 20 19.98 -7.69 -3.61
N ALA A 21 19.29 -6.61 -3.98
CA ALA A 21 18.16 -6.10 -3.23
C ALA A 21 16.96 -7.06 -3.29
N ILE A 22 16.66 -7.62 -4.47
CA ILE A 22 15.63 -8.64 -4.67
C ILE A 22 15.97 -9.89 -3.87
N GLU A 23 17.21 -10.37 -3.92
CA GLU A 23 17.69 -11.51 -3.14
C GLU A 23 17.59 -11.24 -1.63
N GLN A 24 18.00 -10.07 -1.16
CA GLN A 24 17.84 -9.70 0.25
C GLN A 24 16.37 -9.73 0.66
N VAL A 25 15.46 -9.18 -0.16
CA VAL A 25 14.01 -9.20 0.12
C VAL A 25 13.45 -10.63 0.13
N LEU A 26 13.92 -11.49 -0.76
CA LEU A 26 13.48 -12.89 -0.83
C LEU A 26 14.07 -13.77 0.29
N LEU A 27 15.23 -13.37 0.86
CA LEU A 27 15.94 -14.09 1.92
C LEU A 27 15.62 -13.57 3.32
N LEU A 28 14.97 -12.42 3.47
CA LEU A 28 14.52 -11.95 4.78
C LEU A 28 13.49 -12.95 5.33
N PRO A 29 13.71 -13.53 6.54
CA PRO A 29 12.69 -14.31 7.19
C PRO A 29 11.45 -13.42 7.41
N PRO A 30 10.22 -13.94 7.31
CA PRO A 30 9.04 -13.17 7.70
C PRO A 30 9.26 -12.70 9.14
N SER A 31 9.34 -11.37 9.30
CA SER A 31 9.67 -10.66 10.53
C SER A 31 9.09 -11.38 11.76
N SER A 32 9.99 -11.94 12.59
CA SER A 32 9.66 -12.59 13.85
C SER A 32 9.56 -11.60 15.02
N THR A 33 9.45 -10.30 14.72
CA THR A 33 9.30 -9.26 15.73
C THR A 33 7.82 -8.99 16.01
N GLN A 34 7.47 -9.08 17.29
CA GLN A 34 6.13 -9.15 17.88
C GLN A 34 5.33 -7.84 17.78
N ASP A 35 5.24 -7.22 16.60
CA ASP A 35 4.18 -6.24 16.32
C ASP A 35 3.03 -7.03 15.70
N GLN A 36 1.94 -7.22 16.45
CA GLN A 36 0.78 -8.02 16.03
C GLN A 36 -0.09 -7.26 15.02
N SER A 37 0.54 -6.58 14.06
CA SER A 37 -0.17 -6.13 12.89
C SER A 37 -0.59 -7.35 12.09
N LEU A 38 -1.77 -7.27 11.50
CA LEU A 38 -2.45 -8.41 10.95
C LEU A 38 -2.02 -8.53 9.47
N ASP A 39 -0.83 -9.05 9.19
CA ASP A 39 -0.41 -9.30 7.80
C ASP A 39 -1.37 -10.32 7.17
N CYS A 40 -2.15 -9.83 6.21
CA CYS A 40 -3.16 -10.59 5.47
C CYS A 40 -2.81 -10.76 4.00
N PHE A 41 -1.59 -10.45 3.61
CA PHE A 41 -1.09 -10.59 2.24
C PHE A 41 0.02 -11.63 2.15
N THR A 42 0.71 -11.91 3.25
CA THR A 42 1.72 -12.98 3.32
C THR A 42 1.15 -14.24 3.95
N CYS A 43 1.40 -15.41 3.35
CA CYS A 43 1.00 -16.67 3.93
C CYS A 43 1.89 -17.06 5.11
N SER A 44 1.30 -17.25 6.28
CA SER A 44 2.02 -17.57 7.52
C SER A 44 2.76 -18.91 7.53
N LEU A 45 2.48 -19.82 6.60
CA LEU A 45 3.18 -21.12 6.53
C LEU A 45 4.29 -21.14 5.48
N CYS A 46 4.00 -20.65 4.28
CA CYS A 46 4.90 -20.77 3.13
C CYS A 46 5.50 -19.43 2.69
N SER A 47 5.20 -18.35 3.41
CA SER A 47 5.68 -16.99 3.16
C SER A 47 5.38 -16.43 1.77
N LYS A 48 4.47 -17.07 1.02
CA LYS A 48 4.03 -16.55 -0.28
C LYS A 48 3.26 -15.25 -0.09
N ILE A 49 3.70 -14.20 -0.77
CA ILE A 49 3.04 -12.91 -0.84
C ILE A 49 1.95 -12.98 -1.91
N SER A 50 0.80 -12.37 -1.63
CA SER A 50 -0.30 -12.25 -2.57
C SER A 50 -0.69 -10.79 -2.76
N VAL A 51 -1.02 -10.44 -4.00
CA VAL A 51 -1.66 -9.15 -4.33
C VAL A 51 -3.09 -9.06 -3.77
N HIS A 52 -3.68 -10.19 -3.44
CA HIS A 52 -5.03 -10.27 -2.88
C HIS A 52 -4.98 -10.65 -1.42
N LYS A 53 -5.98 -10.18 -0.69
CA LYS A 53 -6.15 -10.50 0.71
C LYS A 53 -6.34 -12.00 0.91
N LEU A 54 -5.44 -12.60 1.68
CA LEU A 54 -5.49 -13.99 2.04
C LEU A 54 -6.53 -14.25 3.15
N PRO A 55 -7.23 -15.40 3.12
CA PRO A 55 -8.12 -15.78 4.20
C PRO A 55 -7.36 -15.99 5.52
N CYS A 56 -7.82 -15.29 6.56
CA CYS A 56 -7.27 -15.39 7.91
C CYS A 56 -7.83 -16.62 8.67
N CYS A 57 -7.11 -17.06 9.70
CA CYS A 57 -7.61 -18.04 10.66
C CYS A 57 -8.94 -17.58 11.25
N ARG A 58 -10.00 -18.39 11.16
CA ARG A 58 -11.33 -18.00 11.66
C ARG A 58 -11.37 -17.75 13.17
N ARG A 59 -10.48 -18.41 13.93
CA ARG A 59 -10.45 -18.37 15.39
C ARG A 59 -9.67 -17.17 15.94
N CYS A 60 -8.39 -17.06 15.61
CA CYS A 60 -7.56 -15.95 16.11
C CYS A 60 -7.55 -14.72 15.21
N LYS A 61 -7.90 -14.88 13.93
CA LYS A 61 -7.75 -13.88 12.86
C LYS A 61 -6.31 -13.38 12.62
N LYS A 62 -5.31 -13.72 13.46
CA LYS A 62 -3.92 -13.22 13.36
C LYS A 62 -3.09 -13.77 12.20
N GLN A 63 -3.35 -15.01 11.77
CA GLN A 63 -2.55 -15.68 10.72
C GLN A 63 -3.33 -15.76 9.41
N ALA A 64 -2.65 -15.58 8.26
CA ALA A 64 -3.26 -15.58 6.94
C ALA A 64 -2.69 -16.69 6.03
N TYR A 65 -3.51 -17.24 5.13
CA TYR A 65 -3.13 -18.43 4.36
C TYR A 65 -3.51 -18.31 2.90
N CYS A 66 -2.60 -18.70 2.00
CA CYS A 66 -2.91 -18.72 0.57
C CYS A 66 -4.00 -19.76 0.22
N ASN A 67 -4.17 -20.81 1.04
CA ASN A 67 -5.21 -21.82 0.85
C ASN A 67 -5.47 -22.65 2.13
N LYS A 68 -6.53 -23.48 2.09
CA LYS A 68 -6.92 -24.40 3.17
C LYS A 68 -5.86 -25.47 3.49
N LYS A 69 -4.97 -25.81 2.55
CA LYS A 69 -3.89 -26.78 2.80
C LYS A 69 -2.84 -26.14 3.71
N CYS A 70 -2.36 -24.94 3.39
CA CYS A 70 -1.44 -24.19 4.24
C CYS A 70 -2.01 -23.93 5.63
N GLN A 71 -3.30 -23.61 5.74
CA GLN A 71 -3.94 -23.48 7.05
C GLN A 71 -3.90 -24.78 7.88
N ARG A 72 -4.30 -25.92 7.28
CA ARG A 72 -4.31 -27.22 7.98
C ARG A 72 -2.90 -27.68 8.36
N ASP A 73 -1.93 -27.41 7.50
CA ASP A 73 -0.55 -27.80 7.72
C ASP A 73 0.10 -26.93 8.80
N HIS A 74 -0.15 -25.62 8.80
CA HIS A 74 0.29 -24.74 9.88
C HIS A 74 -0.36 -25.14 11.22
N TRP A 75 -1.64 -25.51 11.18
CA TRP A 75 -2.37 -25.98 12.36
C TRP A 75 -1.77 -27.25 12.96
N LYS A 76 -1.44 -28.25 12.14
CA LYS A 76 -0.98 -29.56 12.62
C LYS A 76 0.53 -29.63 12.85
N ARG A 77 1.31 -29.06 11.93
CA ARG A 77 2.77 -29.23 11.85
C ARG A 77 3.54 -27.98 12.24
N GLY A 78 3.02 -26.80 11.93
CA GLY A 78 3.70 -25.54 12.18
C GLY A 78 3.32 -24.83 13.48
N GLY A 79 2.80 -25.57 14.48
CA GLY A 79 2.61 -25.03 15.83
C GLY A 79 1.37 -24.16 16.06
N HIS A 80 0.69 -23.66 15.02
CA HIS A 80 -0.40 -22.69 15.19
C HIS A 80 -1.54 -23.16 16.11
N LYS A 81 -1.78 -24.48 16.22
CA LYS A 81 -2.78 -25.01 17.16
C LYS A 81 -2.49 -24.63 18.62
N GLN A 82 -1.23 -24.51 19.01
CA GLN A 82 -0.79 -24.17 20.37
C GLN A 82 -0.95 -22.65 20.62
N ASP A 83 -0.66 -21.83 19.60
CA ASP A 83 -0.66 -20.37 19.73
C ASP A 83 -1.99 -19.70 19.33
N CYS A 84 -2.94 -20.47 18.80
CA CYS A 84 -4.21 -19.93 18.32
C CYS A 84 -5.17 -19.61 19.48
N VAL A 85 -5.05 -18.39 20.00
CA VAL A 85 -6.01 -17.80 20.95
C VAL A 85 -7.22 -17.22 20.21
N ALA A 86 -8.44 -17.56 20.63
CA ALA A 86 -9.64 -16.99 20.03
C ALA A 86 -9.77 -15.51 20.41
N VAL A 87 -10.24 -14.67 19.48
CA VAL A 87 -10.46 -13.25 19.78
C VAL A 87 -11.48 -13.06 20.91
N GLU A 88 -12.44 -13.98 21.03
CA GLU A 88 -13.49 -13.97 22.07
C GLU A 88 -12.96 -14.33 23.46
N THR A 89 -11.88 -15.12 23.54
CA THR A 89 -11.28 -15.58 24.80
C THR A 89 -10.19 -14.66 25.33
N LEU A 90 -9.91 -13.55 24.64
CA LEU A 90 -9.01 -12.53 25.17
C LEU A 90 -9.59 -11.97 26.46
N SER A 91 -8.73 -11.78 27.47
CA SER A 91 -9.16 -11.14 28.71
C SER A 91 -9.61 -9.70 28.43
N GLU A 92 -10.41 -9.12 29.34
CA GLU A 92 -10.81 -7.72 29.19
C GLU A 92 -9.61 -6.77 29.21
N GLU A 93 -8.52 -7.10 29.93
CA GLU A 93 -7.24 -6.40 29.83
C GLU A 93 -6.66 -6.43 28.41
N GLU A 94 -6.60 -7.61 27.79
CA GLU A 94 -6.06 -7.77 26.43
C GLU A 94 -6.94 -7.07 25.40
N LYS A 95 -8.26 -7.09 25.56
CA LYS A 95 -9.17 -6.33 24.67
C LYS A 95 -8.96 -4.82 24.81
N ARG A 96 -8.65 -4.34 26.01
CA ARG A 96 -8.35 -2.92 26.29
C ARG A 96 -7.01 -2.47 25.72
N SER A 97 -6.06 -3.38 25.51
CA SER A 97 -4.75 -3.07 24.93
C SER A 97 -4.73 -3.09 23.40
N LEU A 98 -5.75 -3.68 22.76
CA LEU A 98 -5.86 -3.66 21.30
C LEU A 98 -6.04 -2.23 20.77
N PRO A 99 -5.50 -1.92 19.57
CA PRO A 99 -5.77 -0.65 18.90
C PRO A 99 -7.28 -0.40 18.75
N LEU A 100 -7.68 0.86 18.74
CA LEU A 100 -9.07 1.25 18.51
C LEU A 100 -9.53 0.83 17.10
N THR A 101 -10.85 0.67 16.98
CA THR A 101 -11.55 0.64 15.69
C THR A 101 -12.17 2.02 15.42
N TRP A 102 -12.55 2.29 14.17
CA TRP A 102 -13.22 3.53 13.80
C TRP A 102 -14.50 3.75 14.60
N LYS A 103 -15.34 2.72 14.76
CA LYS A 103 -16.55 2.79 15.59
C LYS A 103 -16.28 3.11 17.05
N GLN A 104 -15.22 2.54 17.62
CA GLN A 104 -14.84 2.84 19.00
C GLN A 104 -14.36 4.29 19.12
N LEU A 105 -13.54 4.74 18.18
CA LEU A 105 -13.07 6.13 18.17
C LEU A 105 -14.24 7.12 17.98
N GLU A 106 -15.17 6.84 17.05
CA GLU A 106 -16.39 7.63 16.83
C GLU A 106 -17.27 7.69 18.09
N ALA A 107 -17.42 6.56 18.80
CA ALA A 107 -18.19 6.51 20.05
C ALA A 107 -17.52 7.28 21.21
N PHE A 108 -16.18 7.31 21.27
CA PHE A 108 -15.45 8.04 22.31
C PHE A 108 -15.32 9.54 22.00
N GLY A 109 -15.26 9.92 20.73
CA GLY A 109 -14.97 11.29 20.27
C GLY A 109 -13.50 11.69 20.46
N SER A 110 -12.92 11.40 21.63
CA SER A 110 -11.49 11.53 21.93
C SER A 110 -11.06 10.40 22.85
N ALA A 111 -9.91 9.78 22.56
CA ALA A 111 -9.47 8.61 23.30
C ALA A 111 -8.05 8.77 23.84
N ASP A 112 -7.93 9.32 25.06
CA ASP A 112 -6.64 9.45 25.74
C ASP A 112 -6.04 8.07 26.10
N ARG A 113 -4.71 7.97 25.99
CA ARG A 113 -3.91 6.75 26.20
C ARG A 113 -4.34 5.56 25.34
N LYS A 114 -4.93 5.82 24.18
CA LYS A 114 -5.30 4.82 23.20
C LYS A 114 -4.56 5.05 21.89
N VAL A 115 -4.46 3.98 21.10
CA VAL A 115 -3.83 4.02 19.78
C VAL A 115 -4.85 3.54 18.77
N LEU A 116 -5.01 4.26 17.68
CA LEU A 116 -5.69 3.78 16.50
C LEU A 116 -4.62 3.39 15.47
N GLU A 117 -4.64 2.14 15.03
CA GLU A 117 -3.77 1.67 13.95
C GLU A 117 -4.58 1.58 12.67
N ILE A 118 -4.15 2.29 11.63
CA ILE A 118 -4.84 2.30 10.34
C ILE A 118 -3.87 2.06 9.19
N ARG A 119 -4.36 1.33 8.19
CA ARG A 119 -3.64 1.04 6.94
C ARG A 119 -4.15 1.93 5.82
N ILE A 120 -3.24 2.63 5.18
CA ILE A 120 -3.51 3.50 4.05
C ILE A 120 -3.47 2.65 2.77
N SER A 121 -4.57 2.61 2.04
CA SER A 121 -4.66 1.88 0.76
C SER A 121 -4.39 2.76 -0.45
N SER A 122 -4.84 4.02 -0.41
CA SER A 122 -4.73 4.95 -1.52
C SER A 122 -4.66 6.37 -0.99
N VAL A 123 -3.94 7.22 -1.71
CA VAL A 123 -3.73 8.63 -1.38
C VAL A 123 -4.08 9.46 -2.61
N LEU A 124 -4.93 10.47 -2.43
CA LEU A 124 -5.34 11.45 -3.42
C LEU A 124 -4.90 12.82 -2.93
N TYR A 125 -4.19 13.55 -3.78
CA TYR A 125 -3.77 14.91 -3.50
C TYR A 125 -4.85 15.86 -3.97
N ASN A 126 -5.46 16.60 -3.04
CA ASN A 126 -6.42 17.62 -3.39
C ASN A 126 -5.71 18.98 -3.44
N THR A 127 -5.51 19.50 -4.65
CA THR A 127 -4.95 20.83 -4.90
C THR A 127 -6.03 21.91 -5.07
N GLN A 128 -7.32 21.54 -4.98
CA GLN A 128 -8.44 22.44 -5.17
C GLN A 128 -8.86 23.03 -3.82
N GLY A 129 -8.17 24.10 -3.38
CA GLY A 129 -8.53 24.86 -2.18
C GLY A 129 -7.34 25.60 -1.58
N ASN A 130 -7.61 26.58 -0.71
CA ASN A 130 -6.61 27.41 0.00
C ASN A 130 -5.69 26.64 0.97
N GLY A 131 -5.66 25.31 0.90
CA GLY A 131 -4.80 24.46 1.69
C GLY A 131 -4.54 23.16 0.96
N ASN A 132 -3.26 22.82 0.82
CA ASN A 132 -2.86 21.50 0.36
C ASN A 132 -3.36 20.48 1.40
N THR A 133 -4.34 19.67 1.02
CA THR A 133 -4.84 18.57 1.86
C THR A 133 -4.65 17.25 1.12
N ILE A 134 -4.47 16.20 1.89
CA ILE A 134 -4.32 14.85 1.40
C ILE A 134 -5.56 14.08 1.83
N GLU A 135 -6.21 13.45 0.87
CA GLU A 135 -7.30 12.53 1.14
C GLU A 135 -6.77 11.11 1.01
N ALA A 136 -6.99 10.27 2.02
CA ALA A 136 -6.56 8.88 1.98
C ALA A 136 -7.69 7.93 2.38
N MET A 137 -7.67 6.74 1.79
CA MET A 137 -8.55 5.65 2.22
C MET A 137 -7.83 4.80 3.25
N CYS A 138 -8.41 4.72 4.44
CA CYS A 138 -7.77 4.11 5.61
C CYS A 138 -8.63 2.98 6.18
N TYR A 139 -7.99 1.86 6.52
CA TYR A 139 -8.63 0.68 7.11
C TYR A 139 -8.15 0.46 8.53
N ASP A 140 -9.08 0.27 9.46
CA ASP A 140 -8.73 -0.17 10.83
C ASP A 140 -8.58 -1.70 10.91
N ARG A 141 -8.32 -2.21 12.12
CA ARG A 141 -8.26 -3.66 12.40
C ARG A 141 -9.57 -4.41 12.18
N ALA A 142 -10.72 -3.73 12.26
CA ALA A 142 -12.03 -4.30 11.97
C ALA A 142 -12.34 -4.32 10.47
N LYS A 143 -11.42 -3.79 9.64
CA LYS A 143 -11.54 -3.63 8.18
C LYS A 143 -12.60 -2.61 7.79
N GLU A 144 -12.99 -1.73 8.70
CA GLU A 144 -13.84 -0.60 8.36
C GLU A 144 -13.00 0.42 7.60
N CYS A 145 -13.51 0.82 6.43
CA CYS A 145 -12.85 1.79 5.58
C CYS A 145 -13.40 3.18 5.89
N ARG A 146 -12.52 4.15 6.09
CA ARG A 146 -12.88 5.56 6.22
C ARG A 146 -11.99 6.39 5.31
N ARG A 147 -12.60 7.42 4.72
CA ARG A 147 -11.92 8.49 4.02
C ARG A 147 -11.35 9.45 5.07
N VAL A 148 -10.05 9.70 5.01
CA VAL A 148 -9.32 10.49 6.00
C VAL A 148 -8.68 11.69 5.31
N LEU A 149 -9.03 12.88 5.77
CA LEU A 149 -8.36 14.12 5.37
C LEU A 149 -7.19 14.40 6.31
N MET A 150 -6.06 14.74 5.72
CA MET A 150 -4.83 15.07 6.42
C MET A 150 -4.27 16.40 5.89
N PRO A 151 -3.63 17.21 6.73
CA PRO A 151 -2.92 18.41 6.30
C PRO A 151 -1.71 18.05 5.44
N ALA A 152 -1.34 18.90 4.49
CA ALA A 152 -0.05 18.80 3.82
C ALA A 152 1.13 18.97 4.78
N GLY A 153 2.30 18.57 4.31
CA GLY A 153 3.53 18.33 5.05
C GLY A 153 3.72 16.84 5.38
N ILE A 154 2.63 16.09 5.52
CA ILE A 154 2.69 14.65 5.82
C ILE A 154 3.01 13.82 4.56
N GLU A 155 2.90 14.38 3.36
CA GLU A 155 3.24 13.68 2.11
C GLU A 155 4.69 13.20 2.08
N LYS A 156 5.63 13.95 2.67
CA LYS A 156 7.03 13.54 2.78
C LYS A 156 7.19 12.25 3.59
N MET A 157 6.23 11.98 4.49
CA MET A 157 6.18 10.75 5.27
C MET A 157 5.64 9.57 4.45
N PHE A 158 4.82 9.84 3.42
CA PHE A 158 4.11 8.82 2.66
C PHE A 158 4.72 8.52 1.28
N SER A 159 5.47 9.45 0.70
CA SER A 159 5.91 9.37 -0.70
C SER A 159 6.88 8.22 -1.01
N GLU A 160 7.43 7.51 -0.03
CA GLU A 160 8.43 6.45 -0.25
C GLU A 160 7.91 5.01 -0.06
N TYR A 161 6.63 4.82 0.28
CA TYR A 161 6.15 3.53 0.76
C TYR A 161 4.85 3.07 0.08
N ILE A 162 4.91 1.87 -0.49
CA ILE A 162 3.74 1.13 -0.96
C ILE A 162 3.20 0.38 0.26
N CYS A 163 1.97 0.70 0.67
CA CYS A 163 1.32 0.20 1.90
C CYS A 163 1.92 0.76 3.20
N LEU A 164 1.34 1.87 3.66
CA LEU A 164 1.67 2.51 4.93
C LEU A 164 0.67 2.12 6.00
N SER A 165 1.17 1.65 7.14
CA SER A 165 0.40 1.55 8.37
C SER A 165 0.81 2.73 9.27
N ILE A 166 -0.15 3.38 9.93
CA ILE A 166 0.13 4.44 10.90
C ILE A 166 -0.48 4.09 12.26
N LYS A 167 0.26 4.38 13.33
CA LYS A 167 -0.21 4.39 14.72
C LYS A 167 -0.52 5.83 15.12
N TRP A 168 -1.80 6.14 15.25
CA TRP A 168 -2.28 7.42 15.74
C TRP A 168 -2.53 7.32 17.25
N LYS A 169 -1.63 7.92 18.05
CA LYS A 169 -1.75 7.99 19.51
C LYS A 169 -2.72 9.09 19.92
N ASN A 170 -3.50 8.84 20.96
CA ASN A 170 -4.51 9.75 21.49
C ASN A 170 -5.42 10.34 20.39
N PRO A 171 -6.03 9.50 19.54
CA PRO A 171 -6.74 9.97 18.38
C PRO A 171 -7.98 10.77 18.77
N ILE A 172 -8.25 11.84 18.01
CA ILE A 172 -9.42 12.69 18.17
C ILE A 172 -10.29 12.51 16.93
N PHE A 173 -11.51 12.05 17.11
CA PHE A 173 -12.47 11.89 16.04
C PHE A 173 -13.09 13.23 15.68
N ARG A 174 -12.76 13.75 14.50
CA ARG A 174 -13.45 14.89 13.90
C ARG A 174 -14.11 14.42 12.61
N SER A 175 -15.44 14.33 12.61
CA SER A 175 -16.17 13.96 11.42
C SER A 175 -16.12 15.08 10.40
N TYR A 176 -15.90 14.73 9.14
CA TYR A 176 -15.99 15.66 8.01
C TYR A 176 -16.94 15.12 6.97
N THR A 177 -17.81 15.99 6.46
CA THR A 177 -18.72 15.66 5.37
C THR A 177 -18.11 16.19 4.09
N PHE A 178 -17.85 15.31 3.14
CA PHE A 178 -17.35 15.73 1.83
C PHE A 178 -18.50 16.34 1.01
N GLU A 179 -18.23 17.48 0.38
CA GLU A 179 -19.20 18.18 -0.47
C GLU A 179 -19.47 17.42 -1.79
N ASP A 180 -18.69 16.38 -2.08
CA ASP A 180 -18.70 15.63 -3.34
C ASP A 180 -19.86 14.62 -3.45
N ARG A 181 -21.10 15.10 -3.62
CA ARG A 181 -22.31 14.32 -4.04
C ARG A 181 -22.69 13.07 -3.21
N SER A 182 -21.89 12.64 -2.24
CA SER A 182 -22.06 11.36 -1.55
C SER A 182 -22.56 11.51 -0.11
N ASN A 183 -22.48 12.72 0.47
CA ASN A 183 -22.71 12.97 1.90
C ASN A 183 -21.95 11.96 2.80
N GLU A 184 -20.83 11.42 2.29
CA GLU A 184 -20.02 10.48 3.04
C GLU A 184 -19.34 11.20 4.20
N LYS A 185 -19.36 10.56 5.38
CA LYS A 185 -18.65 11.03 6.56
C LYS A 185 -17.26 10.40 6.60
N GLY A 186 -16.23 11.24 6.50
CA GLY A 186 -14.86 10.85 6.82
C GLY A 186 -14.38 11.41 8.14
N VAL A 187 -13.07 11.33 8.32
CA VAL A 187 -12.35 11.77 9.51
C VAL A 187 -11.29 12.78 9.12
N VAL A 188 -11.07 13.81 9.94
CA VAL A 188 -9.96 14.74 9.78
C VAL A 188 -8.90 14.45 10.83
N ILE A 189 -7.67 14.28 10.38
CA ILE A 189 -6.47 14.38 11.20
C ILE A 189 -6.03 15.84 11.15
N GLU A 190 -6.04 16.55 12.27
CA GLU A 190 -5.63 17.95 12.29
C GLU A 190 -4.11 18.10 12.38
N LYS A 191 -3.61 19.32 12.21
CA LYS A 191 -2.17 19.60 12.29
C LYS A 191 -1.58 19.26 13.66
N GLU A 192 -2.36 19.44 14.72
CA GLU A 192 -1.94 19.14 16.10
C GLU A 192 -1.84 17.62 16.34
N ASP A 193 -2.55 16.82 15.54
CA ASP A 193 -2.56 15.36 15.67
C ASP A 193 -1.34 14.71 15.01
N ILE A 194 -0.71 15.37 14.03
CA ILE A 194 0.46 14.84 13.30
C ILE A 194 1.57 14.42 14.26
N LYS A 195 1.82 15.20 15.32
CA LYS A 195 2.88 14.89 16.32
C LYS A 195 2.63 13.58 17.08
N ASN A 196 1.40 13.07 17.06
CA ASN A 196 0.99 11.84 17.71
C ASN A 196 0.92 10.66 16.73
N ILE A 197 1.30 10.86 15.47
CA ILE A 197 1.30 9.81 14.44
C ILE A 197 2.70 9.22 14.32
N GLU A 198 2.78 7.91 14.47
CA GLU A 198 3.97 7.12 14.20
C GLU A 198 3.74 6.26 12.96
N LEU A 199 4.70 6.27 12.03
CA LEU A 199 4.65 5.38 10.88
C LEU A 199 5.11 3.99 11.31
N ILE A 200 4.33 2.97 10.94
CA ILE A 200 4.80 1.59 10.96
C ILE A 200 5.24 1.25 9.54
N HIS A 201 6.53 1.06 9.36
CA HIS A 201 7.09 0.62 8.09
C HIS A 201 6.92 -0.89 7.98
N GLU A 202 5.82 -1.33 7.37
CA GLU A 202 5.56 -2.75 7.10
C GLU A 202 5.80 -3.15 5.64
N GLY A 203 6.47 -2.30 4.86
CA GLY A 203 6.56 -2.44 3.42
C GLY A 203 7.95 -2.23 2.86
N LEU A 204 8.12 -2.70 1.62
CA LEU A 204 9.30 -2.46 0.81
C LEU A 204 9.46 -0.96 0.57
N ARG A 205 10.61 -0.39 0.93
CA ARG A 205 10.95 1.00 0.60
C ARG A 205 11.20 1.08 -0.90
N VAL A 206 10.30 1.72 -1.63
CA VAL A 206 10.49 1.97 -3.06
C VAL A 206 10.83 3.45 -3.19
N PRO A 207 12.08 3.82 -3.51
CA PRO A 207 12.44 5.22 -3.67
C PRO A 207 11.66 5.83 -4.83
N ILE A 208 10.67 6.67 -4.53
CA ILE A 208 9.98 7.49 -5.52
C ILE A 208 10.69 8.85 -5.54
N GLN A 209 11.41 9.14 -6.63
CA GLN A 209 12.00 10.46 -6.83
C GLN A 209 10.94 11.43 -7.34
N ASN A 210 10.41 12.28 -6.45
CA ASN A 210 9.63 13.45 -6.86
C ASN A 210 10.58 14.49 -7.47
N LEU A 211 10.66 14.54 -8.80
CA LEU A 211 11.24 15.69 -9.50
C LEU A 211 10.19 16.80 -9.49
N SER A 212 10.42 17.83 -8.67
CA SER A 212 9.71 19.10 -8.75
C SER A 212 9.92 19.70 -10.14
N ILE A 213 8.86 19.76 -10.95
CA ILE A 213 8.86 20.55 -12.18
C ILE A 213 8.95 22.02 -11.74
N THR A 214 10.12 22.63 -11.92
CA THR A 214 10.30 24.05 -11.68
C THR A 214 9.54 24.85 -12.74
N SER A 215 9.00 26.00 -12.35
CA SER A 215 8.12 26.87 -13.14
C SER A 215 8.74 27.43 -14.44
N ASP A 216 10.01 27.14 -14.71
CA ASP A 216 10.76 27.72 -15.82
C ASP A 216 10.64 26.91 -17.12
N GLN A 217 9.95 25.75 -17.09
CA GLN A 217 9.57 24.98 -18.29
C GLN A 217 8.14 25.25 -18.77
N LYS A 218 7.64 26.48 -18.59
CA LYS A 218 6.37 26.92 -19.18
C LYS A 218 6.55 27.24 -20.67
N GLY A 219 6.73 26.18 -21.47
CA GLY A 219 6.82 26.25 -22.91
C GLY A 219 6.41 24.93 -23.57
N SER A 220 5.22 24.94 -24.18
CA SER A 220 4.65 24.04 -25.20
C SER A 220 4.21 22.60 -24.86
N SER A 221 2.97 22.31 -25.28
CA SER A 221 2.39 21.07 -25.86
C SER A 221 2.49 19.70 -25.17
N ASP A 222 3.41 19.45 -24.25
CA ASP A 222 3.74 18.07 -23.84
C ASP A 222 2.62 17.31 -23.07
N ILE A 223 1.65 18.01 -22.46
CA ILE A 223 0.56 17.35 -21.70
C ILE A 223 -0.56 16.89 -22.63
N ASP A 224 -0.91 17.66 -23.66
CA ASP A 224 -1.93 17.25 -24.63
C ASP A 224 -1.39 16.17 -25.58
N ASP A 225 -0.09 16.21 -25.89
CA ASP A 225 0.62 15.15 -26.62
C ASP A 225 0.69 13.85 -25.80
N LEU A 226 0.89 13.93 -24.47
CA LEU A 226 0.83 12.76 -23.59
C LEU A 226 -0.55 12.08 -23.63
N HIS A 227 -1.64 12.84 -23.65
CA HIS A 227 -3.01 12.30 -23.73
C HIS A 227 -3.37 11.76 -25.12
N SER A 228 -2.79 12.31 -26.19
CA SER A 228 -2.91 11.81 -27.57
C SER A 228 -2.13 10.49 -27.78
N ASP A 229 -0.88 10.45 -27.32
CA ASP A 229 0.00 9.28 -27.42
C ASP A 229 -0.47 8.08 -26.58
N ILE A 230 -1.19 8.35 -25.48
CA ILE A 230 -1.86 7.30 -24.68
C ILE A 230 -2.93 6.55 -25.49
N ARG A 231 -3.53 7.16 -26.52
CA ARG A 231 -4.54 6.52 -27.37
C ARG A 231 -3.96 5.76 -28.56
N SER A 232 -2.74 6.08 -28.99
CA SER A 232 -2.04 5.39 -30.09
C SER A 232 -0.73 4.76 -29.61
N LEU A 233 -0.85 3.57 -29.03
CA LEU A 233 0.29 2.80 -28.52
C LEU A 233 1.10 2.19 -29.68
N THR A 234 2.23 2.80 -30.03
CA THR A 234 3.22 2.17 -30.93
C THR A 234 4.40 1.60 -30.14
N GLU A 235 5.09 0.64 -30.74
CA GLU A 235 6.33 0.05 -30.22
C GLU A 235 7.42 1.12 -30.01
N GLU A 236 7.45 2.13 -30.88
CA GLU A 236 8.40 3.24 -30.83
C GLU A 236 8.15 4.18 -29.64
N THR A 237 6.88 4.47 -29.34
CA THR A 237 6.50 5.25 -28.14
C THR A 237 6.92 4.51 -26.86
N SER A 238 6.79 3.19 -26.83
CA SER A 238 7.20 2.36 -25.68
C SER A 238 8.73 2.33 -25.51
N LYS A 239 9.49 2.20 -26.61
CA LYS A 239 10.96 2.29 -26.60
C LYS A 239 11.47 3.66 -26.17
N HIS A 240 10.81 4.75 -26.58
CA HIS A 240 11.16 6.12 -26.17
C HIS A 240 11.07 6.29 -24.65
N TRP A 241 9.97 5.85 -24.03
CA TRP A 241 9.78 5.97 -22.59
C TRP A 241 10.69 5.02 -21.79
N ALA A 242 10.92 3.79 -22.27
CA ALA A 242 11.89 2.87 -21.66
C ALA A 242 13.30 3.48 -21.64
N LYS A 243 13.72 4.09 -22.75
CA LYS A 243 15.00 4.80 -22.87
C LYS A 243 15.08 6.01 -21.94
N LYS A 244 14.02 6.82 -21.84
CA LYS A 244 13.93 8.00 -20.96
C LYS A 244 13.99 7.62 -19.46
N ILE A 245 13.37 6.51 -19.08
CA ILE A 245 13.46 5.92 -17.73
C ILE A 245 14.89 5.42 -17.44
N SER A 246 15.56 4.81 -18.44
CA SER A 246 16.91 4.24 -18.29
C SER A 246 18.04 5.27 -18.18
N LEU A 247 17.93 6.42 -18.88
CA LEU A 247 19.02 7.41 -18.96
C LEU A 247 18.93 8.48 -17.86
N ASP A 248 17.74 8.85 -17.41
CA ASP A 248 17.55 10.02 -16.54
C ASP A 248 17.12 9.69 -15.10
N ARG A 249 17.11 8.40 -14.69
CA ARG A 249 16.52 7.94 -13.41
C ARG A 249 15.07 8.45 -13.22
N TYR A 250 14.34 8.59 -14.32
CA TYR A 250 13.00 9.16 -14.33
C TYR A 250 11.98 8.14 -13.81
N ILE A 251 11.44 8.35 -12.60
CA ILE A 251 10.28 7.61 -12.09
C ILE A 251 9.10 8.57 -12.06
N GLY A 252 8.27 8.53 -13.11
CA GLY A 252 7.06 9.35 -13.18
C GLY A 252 5.95 8.85 -12.25
N TYR A 253 4.85 9.62 -12.18
CA TYR A 253 3.61 9.37 -11.41
C TYR A 253 3.11 7.91 -11.42
N VAL A 254 2.20 7.58 -10.51
CA VAL A 254 1.52 6.26 -10.32
C VAL A 254 1.23 5.51 -11.63
N TYR A 255 0.88 6.21 -12.72
CA TYR A 255 0.65 5.63 -14.06
C TYR A 255 1.91 5.04 -14.73
N THR A 256 3.06 5.68 -14.59
CA THR A 256 4.36 5.22 -15.12
C THR A 256 4.88 4.01 -14.34
N TYR A 257 4.75 4.04 -13.01
CA TYR A 257 5.15 2.92 -12.15
C TYR A 257 4.22 1.71 -12.32
N SER A 258 2.90 1.93 -12.37
CA SER A 258 1.95 0.86 -12.68
C SER A 258 2.25 0.25 -14.05
N ARG A 259 2.62 1.05 -15.05
CA ARG A 259 3.02 0.55 -16.37
C ARG A 259 4.28 -0.33 -16.32
N PHE A 260 5.32 0.06 -15.59
CA PHE A 260 6.51 -0.78 -15.38
C PHE A 260 6.17 -2.11 -14.68
N VAL A 261 5.36 -2.06 -13.62
CA VAL A 261 4.90 -3.26 -12.91
C VAL A 261 4.03 -4.14 -13.80
N ILE A 262 3.15 -3.55 -14.61
CA ILE A 262 2.33 -4.24 -15.62
C ILE A 262 3.23 -4.98 -16.62
N HIS A 263 4.26 -4.32 -17.15
CA HIS A 263 5.20 -4.96 -18.08
C HIS A 263 6.01 -6.09 -17.41
N ALA A 264 6.47 -5.90 -16.18
CA ALA A 264 7.17 -6.94 -15.42
C ALA A 264 6.27 -8.16 -15.13
N VAL A 265 5.00 -7.93 -14.77
CA VAL A 265 4.02 -9.01 -14.52
C VAL A 265 3.67 -9.75 -15.82
N ILE A 266 3.54 -9.05 -16.95
CA ILE A 266 3.36 -9.67 -18.27
C ILE A 266 4.58 -10.52 -18.66
N ALA A 267 5.80 -10.01 -18.46
CA ALA A 267 7.04 -10.74 -18.74
C ALA A 267 7.18 -12.03 -17.91
N LEU A 268 6.58 -12.08 -16.71
CA LEU A 268 6.49 -13.28 -15.87
C LEU A 268 5.39 -14.26 -16.32
N GLY A 269 4.72 -14.01 -17.45
CA GLY A 269 3.73 -14.89 -18.07
C GLY A 269 2.30 -14.70 -17.58
N TRP A 270 1.98 -13.58 -16.94
CA TRP A 270 0.64 -13.31 -16.42
C TRP A 270 -0.16 -12.47 -17.42
N LYS A 271 -1.43 -12.82 -17.62
CA LYS A 271 -2.38 -12.02 -18.40
C LYS A 271 -3.00 -10.94 -17.52
N ILE A 272 -2.90 -9.69 -17.94
CA ILE A 272 -3.45 -8.54 -17.22
C ILE A 272 -4.69 -8.02 -17.95
N PHE A 273 -5.77 -7.84 -17.21
CA PHE A 273 -7.03 -7.27 -17.68
C PHE A 273 -7.28 -5.93 -16.98
N PHE A 274 -7.59 -4.91 -17.77
CA PHE A 274 -7.94 -3.59 -17.28
C PHE A 274 -9.46 -3.41 -17.31
N SER A 275 -10.01 -2.91 -16.20
CA SER A 275 -11.39 -2.47 -16.10
C SER A 275 -11.41 -1.09 -15.42
N PRO A 276 -12.43 -0.25 -15.65
CA PRO A 276 -12.56 1.03 -14.95
C PRO A 276 -12.51 0.81 -13.43
N GLY A 277 -11.45 1.31 -12.79
CA GLY A 277 -11.23 1.20 -11.34
C GLY A 277 -10.58 -0.10 -10.83
N ALA A 278 -10.21 -1.06 -11.69
CA ALA A 278 -9.52 -2.28 -11.24
C ALA A 278 -8.60 -2.90 -12.30
N VAL A 279 -7.47 -3.44 -11.84
CA VAL A 279 -6.54 -4.27 -12.62
C VAL A 279 -6.63 -5.70 -12.10
N ARG A 280 -6.85 -6.67 -12.99
CA ARG A 280 -6.89 -8.10 -12.66
C ARG A 280 -5.75 -8.82 -13.37
N CYS A 281 -5.06 -9.71 -12.67
CA CYS A 281 -3.99 -10.54 -13.26
C CYS A 281 -4.34 -12.03 -13.09
N ASP A 282 -4.31 -12.79 -14.17
CA ASP A 282 -4.46 -14.25 -14.17
C ASP A 282 -3.15 -14.88 -14.67
N HIS A 283 -2.65 -15.91 -13.99
CA HIS A 283 -1.43 -16.63 -14.41
C HIS A 283 -1.73 -17.64 -15.52
#